data_AF-A0A9Q5NAP0-F1
#
_entry.id   AF-A0A9Q5NAP0-F1
#
_cell.length_a   1.000
_cell.length_b   1.000
_cell.length_c   1.000
_cell.angle_alpha   90.00
_cell.angle_beta   90.00
_cell.angle_gamma   90.00
#
_symmetry.space_group_name_H-M   'P 1'
#
loop_
_entity.id
_entity.type
_entity.pdbx_description
1 polymer ?
#
loop_
_entity_poly.entity_id
_entity_poly.type
_entity_poly.pdbx_seq_one_letter_code
_entity_poly.pdbx_strand_id
1 'polypeptide(L)'
;MTGLPKPSTSVSSSRNLLLKLDTQTKHKRKYGDRRLAHSLLMVKLPPKEIYDLKKERIFRFSAKELPKSLDEAGNRICRVMVMERLHPIFGLTNLDQFKQAIRDIVLAHHFSFIREARIFHPNIILHNLMVRYSDDGAVHGVLIDFDLASVGVPTSEGHHGRRTGTRRFMAIDLLEKETPLHRERFDWESFFYVICWIGTHYSNGVEIKTNALKTWDTDDDGTLSEVKQSVLVGLIRPDLATLFTDFYKPLFLSWITPIQTMFRDADAAKGQFRVTKNANPKDFDDETLGGHVIWDKLWDILAQ
;
A
#
# COMPACT_ATOMS: atom_id res chain seq x y z
N MET A 1 -1.93 -1.01 -48.89
CA MET A 1 -2.24 -1.98 -47.80
C MET A 1 -0.94 -2.28 -47.07
N THR A 2 -0.63 -1.49 -46.06
CA THR A 2 0.56 -1.62 -45.21
C THR A 2 0.11 -2.16 -43.86
N GLY A 3 0.63 -3.33 -43.48
CA GLY A 3 0.25 -4.05 -42.27
C GLY A 3 0.67 -3.31 -41.00
N LEU A 4 -0.27 -3.24 -40.05
CA LEU A 4 -0.04 -2.78 -38.68
C LEU A 4 0.90 -3.76 -37.95
N PRO A 5 1.91 -3.28 -37.19
CA PRO A 5 2.70 -4.13 -36.32
C PRO A 5 1.85 -4.58 -35.11
N LYS A 6 1.91 -5.87 -34.78
CA LYS A 6 1.30 -6.46 -33.59
C LYS A 6 1.99 -5.94 -32.31
N PRO A 7 1.26 -5.65 -31.22
CA PRO A 7 1.87 -5.25 -29.95
C PRO A 7 2.61 -6.42 -29.27
N SER A 8 3.80 -6.13 -28.76
CA SER A 8 4.78 -7.06 -28.21
C SER A 8 4.58 -7.36 -26.71
N THR A 9 4.34 -8.63 -26.39
CA THR A 9 4.94 -9.48 -25.32
C THR A 9 5.26 -8.96 -23.88
N SER A 10 4.72 -7.84 -23.37
CA SER A 10 4.92 -7.45 -21.96
C SER A 10 4.07 -8.26 -20.95
N VAL A 11 2.86 -8.70 -21.36
CA VAL A 11 1.86 -9.40 -20.52
C VAL A 11 2.35 -10.76 -19.97
N SER A 12 3.29 -11.39 -20.67
CA SER A 12 3.89 -12.67 -20.26
C SER A 12 4.81 -12.52 -19.03
N SER A 13 5.47 -11.37 -18.86
CA SER A 13 6.57 -11.24 -17.89
C SER A 13 6.07 -11.15 -16.44
N SER A 14 5.07 -10.31 -16.16
CA SER A 14 4.55 -10.07 -14.81
C SER A 14 3.83 -11.29 -14.23
N ARG A 15 2.98 -11.96 -15.04
CA ARG A 15 2.29 -13.19 -14.64
C ARG A 15 3.30 -14.33 -14.38
N ASN A 16 4.35 -14.43 -15.19
CA ASN A 16 5.42 -15.41 -14.98
C ASN A 16 6.28 -15.08 -13.74
N LEU A 17 6.50 -13.81 -13.41
CA LEU A 17 7.21 -13.40 -12.20
C LEU A 17 6.41 -13.77 -10.94
N LEU A 18 5.11 -13.46 -10.92
CA LEU A 18 4.21 -13.82 -9.82
C LEU A 18 4.06 -15.34 -9.65
N LEU A 19 3.92 -16.08 -10.75
CA LEU A 19 3.89 -17.56 -10.74
C LEU A 19 5.22 -18.16 -10.24
N LYS A 20 6.37 -17.56 -10.59
CA LYS A 20 7.68 -17.99 -10.10
C LYS A 20 7.84 -17.76 -8.59
N LEU A 21 7.36 -16.63 -8.07
CA LEU A 21 7.36 -16.34 -6.63
C LEU A 21 6.42 -17.29 -5.87
N ASP A 22 5.23 -17.57 -6.42
CA ASP A 22 4.24 -18.47 -5.80
C ASP A 22 4.67 -19.95 -5.83
N THR A 23 5.30 -20.40 -6.91
CA THR A 23 5.84 -21.78 -7.01
C THR A 23 7.04 -22.02 -6.09
N GLN A 24 7.87 -20.99 -5.83
CA GLN A 24 8.92 -21.07 -4.81
C GLN A 24 8.34 -21.24 -3.39
N THR A 25 7.17 -20.66 -3.11
CA THR A 25 6.47 -20.86 -1.83
C THR A 25 5.76 -22.22 -1.70
N LYS A 26 5.32 -22.83 -2.81
CA LYS A 26 4.62 -24.14 -2.81
C LYS A 26 5.49 -25.32 -2.33
N HIS A 27 6.81 -25.19 -2.35
CA HIS A 27 7.70 -26.28 -1.91
C HIS A 27 7.91 -26.39 -0.40
N LYS A 28 7.27 -25.58 0.45
CA LYS A 28 7.35 -25.77 1.92
C LYS A 28 6.02 -25.54 2.65
N ARG A 29 5.48 -26.67 3.15
CA ARG A 29 4.62 -26.87 4.33
C ARG A 29 3.09 -26.80 4.14
N LYS A 30 2.46 -27.99 4.27
CA LYS A 30 1.12 -28.16 4.86
C LYS A 30 1.10 -27.48 6.23
N TYR A 31 0.37 -26.38 6.38
CA TYR A 31 0.01 -25.85 7.70
C TYR A 31 -1.44 -26.20 7.98
N GLY A 32 -1.62 -27.22 8.82
CA GLY A 32 -2.88 -27.47 9.49
C GLY A 32 -3.13 -26.40 10.55
N ASP A 33 -4.42 -26.15 10.76
CA ASP A 33 -5.09 -25.42 11.83
C ASP A 33 -4.19 -25.13 13.06
N ARG A 34 -3.54 -23.95 13.08
CA ARG A 34 -2.81 -23.43 14.24
C ARG A 34 -2.93 -21.91 14.30
N ARG A 35 -3.41 -21.43 15.44
CA ARG A 35 -3.47 -20.01 15.83
C ARG A 35 -2.16 -19.28 15.49
N LEU A 36 -2.30 -18.05 15.00
CA LEU A 36 -1.29 -17.09 14.50
C LEU A 36 -0.12 -16.73 15.46
N ALA A 37 0.07 -17.44 16.58
CA ALA A 37 1.24 -17.28 17.45
C ALA A 37 2.57 -17.74 16.81
N HIS A 38 2.53 -18.31 15.60
CA HIS A 38 3.69 -18.87 14.90
C HIS A 38 4.06 -18.18 13.58
N SER A 39 3.40 -17.06 13.22
CA SER A 39 3.66 -16.33 11.97
C SER A 39 5.01 -15.61 11.92
N LEU A 40 5.69 -15.51 13.07
CA LEU A 40 7.08 -15.08 13.18
C LEU A 40 7.84 -16.19 13.91
N LEU A 41 8.98 -16.63 13.35
CA LEU A 41 9.86 -17.61 13.97
C LEU A 41 10.18 -17.17 15.41
N MET A 42 9.61 -17.87 16.39
CA MET A 42 9.98 -17.71 17.80
C MET A 42 11.29 -18.45 18.02
N VAL A 43 12.41 -17.74 17.89
CA VAL A 43 13.70 -18.28 18.32
C VAL A 43 13.86 -17.96 19.82
N LYS A 44 13.80 -19.01 20.66
CA LYS A 44 14.22 -18.90 22.07
C LYS A 44 15.74 -19.00 22.10
N LEU A 45 16.42 -17.89 22.36
CA LEU A 45 17.89 -17.86 22.43
C LEU A 45 18.36 -17.97 23.89
N PRO A 46 19.30 -18.88 24.21
CA PRO A 46 19.94 -18.92 25.52
C PRO A 46 20.88 -17.70 25.71
N PRO A 47 21.23 -17.33 26.96
CA PRO A 47 21.68 -15.98 27.31
C PRO A 47 23.10 -15.57 26.87
N LYS A 48 23.78 -16.29 25.98
CA LYS A 48 25.24 -16.12 25.81
C LYS A 48 25.81 -16.18 24.39
N GLU A 49 25.00 -16.24 23.34
CA GLU A 49 25.56 -16.26 21.98
C GLU A 49 25.42 -14.90 21.28
N ILE A 50 26.56 -14.31 20.93
CA ILE A 50 26.65 -13.16 20.03
C ILE A 50 26.44 -13.72 18.61
N TYR A 51 25.30 -13.41 18.01
CA TYR A 51 24.94 -13.89 16.67
C TYR A 51 25.43 -12.95 15.57
N ASP A 52 25.88 -13.56 14.47
CA ASP A 52 26.33 -12.87 13.26
C ASP A 52 25.15 -12.17 12.55
N LEU A 53 25.11 -10.85 12.67
CA LEU A 53 24.12 -9.95 12.06
C LEU A 53 24.04 -10.06 10.53
N LYS A 54 25.01 -10.71 9.87
CA LYS A 54 24.99 -10.90 8.41
C LYS A 54 24.05 -12.03 7.96
N LYS A 55 23.69 -12.97 8.83
CA LYS A 55 22.91 -14.16 8.45
C LYS A 55 21.44 -14.14 8.89
N GLU A 56 21.11 -13.53 10.03
CA GLU A 56 19.73 -13.44 10.52
C GLU A 56 19.34 -11.97 10.77
N ARG A 57 18.32 -11.50 10.04
CA ARG A 57 17.95 -10.08 9.92
C ARG A 57 16.88 -9.59 10.91
N ILE A 58 16.44 -10.45 11.85
CA ILE A 58 15.41 -10.12 12.83
C ILE A 58 15.79 -10.70 14.19
N PHE A 59 16.05 -9.83 15.17
CA PHE A 59 16.22 -10.22 16.57
C PHE A 59 14.96 -9.87 17.36
N ARG A 60 14.46 -10.81 18.15
CA ARG A 60 13.40 -10.56 19.15
C ARG A 60 13.98 -10.78 20.53
N PHE A 61 14.14 -9.69 21.29
CA PHE A 61 14.42 -9.79 22.72
C PHE A 61 13.10 -9.93 23.47
N SER A 62 12.97 -10.98 24.27
CA SER A 62 12.00 -11.06 25.36
C SER A 62 12.80 -11.13 26.64
N ALA A 63 12.52 -10.25 27.60
CA ALA A 63 13.06 -10.41 28.95
C ALA A 63 12.71 -11.82 29.44
N LYS A 64 13.71 -12.51 30.01
CA LYS A 64 13.56 -13.86 30.59
C LYS A 64 12.41 -13.88 31.59
N GLU A 65 11.76 -15.05 31.71
CA GLU A 65 10.75 -15.42 32.71
C GLU A 65 10.77 -14.48 33.92
N LEU A 66 9.83 -13.54 33.93
CA LEU A 66 9.55 -12.75 35.12
C LEU A 66 9.06 -13.74 36.19
N PRO A 67 9.45 -13.57 37.47
CA PRO A 67 8.88 -14.34 38.57
C PRO A 67 7.35 -14.40 38.43
N LYS A 68 6.71 -15.56 38.65
CA LYS A 68 5.24 -15.73 38.50
C LYS A 68 4.42 -14.62 39.19
N SER A 69 4.94 -14.05 40.28
CA SER A 69 4.36 -12.92 41.02
C SER A 69 4.28 -11.60 40.22
N LEU A 70 5.04 -11.45 39.13
CA LEU A 70 5.03 -10.29 38.24
C LEU A 70 4.09 -10.50 37.03
N ASP A 71 3.79 -11.75 36.64
CA ASP A 71 2.80 -12.04 35.57
C ASP A 71 1.36 -11.82 36.05
N GLU A 72 1.07 -12.00 37.35
CA GLU A 72 -0.25 -11.82 37.95
C GLU A 72 -0.69 -10.35 38.09
N ALA A 73 0.23 -9.39 37.92
CA ALA A 73 -0.03 -7.95 38.12
C ALA A 73 -0.38 -7.18 36.83
N GLY A 74 -0.60 -7.85 35.69
CA GLY A 74 -0.91 -7.18 34.42
C GLY A 74 0.28 -6.45 33.78
N ASN A 75 1.50 -6.90 34.06
CA ASN A 75 2.72 -6.25 33.61
C ASN A 75 2.96 -6.42 32.10
N ARG A 76 3.39 -5.34 31.43
CA ARG A 76 3.69 -5.31 29.99
C ARG A 76 5.08 -5.90 29.73
N ILE A 77 5.18 -6.87 28.81
CA ILE A 77 6.47 -7.42 28.36
C ILE A 77 7.03 -6.50 27.26
N CYS A 78 8.19 -5.89 27.51
CA CYS A 78 8.92 -5.16 26.48
C CYS A 78 9.51 -6.14 25.45
N ARG A 79 9.18 -5.93 24.18
CA ARG A 79 9.75 -6.68 23.04
C ARG A 79 10.42 -5.69 22.11
N VAL A 80 11.68 -5.97 21.78
CA VAL A 80 12.45 -5.16 20.82
C VAL A 80 12.68 -5.97 19.56
N MET A 81 12.36 -5.37 18.42
CA MET A 81 12.71 -5.88 17.10
C MET A 81 13.88 -5.07 16.56
N VAL A 82 15.01 -5.74 16.26
CA VAL A 82 16.14 -5.11 15.57
C VAL A 82 16.10 -5.53 14.12
N MET A 83 16.03 -4.54 13.23
CA MET A 83 16.01 -4.68 11.78
C MET A 83 17.15 -3.85 11.17
N GLU A 84 17.44 -4.10 9.90
CA GLU A 84 18.28 -3.18 9.15
C GLU A 84 17.70 -1.76 9.15
N ARG A 85 18.57 -0.76 9.04
CA ARG A 85 18.14 0.63 8.96
C ARG A 85 17.50 0.88 7.60
N LEU A 86 16.22 1.19 7.61
CA LEU A 86 15.49 1.67 6.44
C LEU A 86 15.39 3.20 6.47
N HIS A 87 15.20 3.79 5.30
CA HIS A 87 15.07 5.23 5.13
C HIS A 87 13.68 5.58 4.58
N PRO A 88 13.08 6.72 4.92
CA PRO A 88 11.78 7.08 4.37
C PRO A 88 11.84 7.32 2.85
N ILE A 89 10.82 6.89 2.11
CA ILE A 89 10.79 6.99 0.64
C ILE A 89 10.87 8.44 0.14
N PHE A 90 10.29 9.39 0.89
CA PHE A 90 10.29 10.81 0.56
C PHE A 90 11.68 11.45 0.68
N GLY A 91 12.67 10.73 1.24
CA GLY A 91 14.07 11.14 1.30
C GLY A 91 14.84 10.91 -0.01
N LEU A 92 14.25 10.23 -1.00
CA LEU A 92 14.89 10.00 -2.29
C LEU A 92 15.00 11.29 -3.12
N THR A 93 16.16 11.49 -3.72
CA THR A 93 16.49 12.66 -4.57
C THR A 93 16.74 12.28 -6.03
N ASN A 94 16.47 11.03 -6.39
CA ASN A 94 16.48 10.54 -7.77
C ASN A 94 15.08 9.99 -8.12
N LEU A 95 14.48 10.51 -9.18
CA LEU A 95 13.08 10.21 -9.51
C LEU A 95 12.89 8.76 -9.96
N ASP A 96 13.86 8.19 -10.67
CA ASP A 96 13.80 6.79 -11.12
C ASP A 96 13.91 5.82 -9.94
N GLN A 97 14.75 6.14 -8.95
CA GLN A 97 14.81 5.40 -7.69
C GLN A 97 13.50 5.51 -6.92
N PHE A 98 12.86 6.68 -6.89
CA PHE A 98 11.55 6.86 -6.28
C PHE A 98 10.49 6.01 -6.98
N LYS A 99 10.48 6.04 -8.32
CA LYS A 99 9.58 5.20 -9.12
C LYS A 99 9.81 3.71 -8.86
N GLN A 100 11.06 3.27 -8.80
CA GLN A 100 11.42 1.88 -8.48
C GLN A 100 10.93 1.48 -7.09
N ALA A 101 11.15 2.32 -6.08
CA ALA A 101 10.71 2.03 -4.71
C ALA A 101 9.19 1.92 -4.59
N ILE A 102 8.43 2.82 -5.23
CA ILE A 102 6.96 2.71 -5.25
C ILE A 102 6.52 1.40 -5.96
N ARG A 103 7.13 1.06 -7.09
CA ARG A 103 6.84 -0.20 -7.81
C ARG A 103 7.08 -1.43 -6.92
N ASP A 104 8.22 -1.48 -6.22
CA ASP A 104 8.55 -2.59 -5.32
C ASP A 104 7.52 -2.72 -4.19
N ILE A 105 7.13 -1.59 -3.59
CA ILE A 105 6.15 -1.54 -2.50
C ILE A 105 4.77 -1.99 -2.98
N VAL A 106 4.28 -1.46 -4.10
CA VAL A 106 2.96 -1.81 -4.64
C VAL A 106 2.92 -3.27 -5.08
N LEU A 107 4.01 -3.78 -5.66
CA LEU A 107 4.14 -5.19 -6.03
C LEU A 107 4.15 -6.10 -4.79
N ALA A 108 4.92 -5.75 -3.76
CA ALA A 108 4.97 -6.51 -2.51
C ALA A 108 3.62 -6.51 -1.78
N HIS A 109 2.91 -5.37 -1.81
CA HIS A 109 1.55 -5.24 -1.31
C HIS A 109 0.59 -6.17 -2.05
N HIS A 110 0.57 -6.09 -3.39
CA HIS A 110 -0.28 -6.93 -4.22
C HIS A 110 -0.02 -8.42 -4.00
N PHE A 111 1.25 -8.82 -3.97
CA PHE A 111 1.62 -10.20 -3.66
C PHE A 111 1.13 -10.64 -2.27
N SER A 112 1.20 -9.76 -1.28
CA SER A 112 0.69 -10.01 0.07
C SER A 112 -0.83 -10.18 0.09
N PHE A 113 -1.55 -9.46 -0.77
CA PHE A 113 -3.00 -9.56 -0.91
C PHE A 113 -3.44 -10.86 -1.60
N ILE A 114 -2.78 -11.24 -2.71
CA ILE A 114 -3.21 -12.37 -3.56
C ILE A 114 -2.68 -13.75 -3.13
N ARG A 115 -1.64 -13.80 -2.30
CA ARG A 115 -1.10 -15.08 -1.80
C ARG A 115 -2.15 -15.86 -1.02
N GLU A 116 -1.94 -17.17 -0.89
CA GLU A 116 -2.89 -18.10 -0.24
C GLU A 116 -3.34 -17.63 1.17
N ALA A 117 -2.42 -17.09 1.97
CA ALA A 117 -2.73 -16.60 3.30
C ALA A 117 -3.57 -15.31 3.31
N ARG A 118 -3.58 -14.53 2.22
CA ARG A 118 -4.23 -13.22 2.08
C ARG A 118 -3.93 -12.26 3.25
N ILE A 119 -2.86 -11.51 3.13
CA ILE A 119 -2.41 -10.56 4.15
C ILE A 119 -2.91 -9.16 3.76
N PHE A 120 -3.71 -8.56 4.62
CA PHE A 120 -4.21 -7.19 4.44
C PHE A 120 -3.38 -6.23 5.27
N HIS A 121 -2.75 -5.28 4.59
CA HIS A 121 -2.01 -4.22 5.26
C HIS A 121 -3.01 -3.23 5.87
N PRO A 122 -2.89 -2.89 7.16
CA PRO A 122 -3.88 -2.09 7.83
C PRO A 122 -3.81 -0.63 7.40
N ASN A 123 -2.67 -0.13 6.93
CA ASN A 123 -2.45 1.30 6.66
C ASN A 123 -1.43 1.57 5.55
N ILE A 124 -1.87 2.12 4.42
CA ILE A 124 -0.97 2.70 3.42
C ILE A 124 -0.81 4.19 3.74
N ILE A 125 0.26 4.53 4.46
CA ILE A 125 0.56 5.89 4.90
C ILE A 125 2.03 6.23 4.64
N LEU A 126 2.32 7.53 4.53
CA LEU A 126 3.65 8.07 4.21
C LEU A 126 4.80 7.43 5.00
N HIS A 127 4.63 7.24 6.30
CA HIS A 127 5.69 6.76 7.20
C HIS A 127 5.96 5.25 7.10
N ASN A 128 5.09 4.50 6.43
CA ASN A 128 5.23 3.06 6.26
C ASN A 128 5.90 2.70 4.92
N LEU A 129 6.10 3.69 4.04
CA LEU A 129 6.81 3.51 2.78
C LEU A 129 8.29 3.86 2.99
N MET A 130 9.12 2.82 2.97
CA MET A 130 10.54 2.91 3.26
C MET A 130 11.39 2.44 2.08
N VAL A 131 12.68 2.69 2.16
CA VAL A 131 13.69 2.26 1.18
C VAL A 131 14.86 1.60 1.86
N ARG A 132 15.36 0.55 1.22
CA ARG A 132 16.62 -0.12 1.51
C ARG A 132 17.62 0.22 0.41
N TYR A 133 18.86 0.46 0.80
CA TYR A 133 20.00 0.53 -0.12
C TYR A 133 20.75 -0.80 -0.09
N SER A 134 20.97 -1.39 -1.26
CA SER A 134 21.84 -2.54 -1.44
C SER A 134 23.31 -2.11 -1.44
N ASP A 135 24.22 -3.07 -1.25
CA ASP A 135 25.67 -2.81 -1.20
C ASP A 135 26.21 -2.23 -2.52
N ASP A 136 25.53 -2.50 -3.64
CA ASP A 136 25.82 -1.96 -4.97
C ASP A 136 25.19 -0.58 -5.24
N GLY A 137 24.51 0.00 -4.25
CA GLY A 137 23.80 1.28 -4.37
C GLY A 137 22.40 1.18 -4.97
N ALA A 138 21.89 -0.02 -5.28
CA ALA A 138 20.51 -0.19 -5.75
C ALA A 138 19.51 0.17 -4.65
N VAL A 139 18.37 0.74 -5.05
CA VAL A 139 17.27 1.13 -4.16
C VAL A 139 16.14 0.11 -4.28
N HIS A 140 15.67 -0.36 -3.13
CA HIS A 140 14.51 -1.24 -3.03
C HIS A 140 13.44 -0.64 -2.12
N GLY A 141 12.21 -0.62 -2.60
CA GLY A 141 11.07 -0.22 -1.77
C GLY A 141 10.71 -1.28 -0.73
N VAL A 142 10.35 -0.84 0.47
CA VAL A 142 9.97 -1.71 1.58
C VAL A 142 8.73 -1.13 2.25
N LEU A 143 7.64 -1.91 2.29
CA LEU A 143 6.47 -1.63 3.12
C LEU A 143 6.72 -2.17 4.53
N ILE A 144 6.55 -1.33 5.54
CA ILE A 144 6.68 -1.73 6.97
C ILE A 144 5.34 -1.61 7.69
N ASP A 145 5.32 -1.95 8.99
CA ASP A 145 4.17 -1.80 9.90
C ASP A 145 3.01 -2.79 9.65
N PHE A 146 3.37 -4.07 9.56
CA PHE A 146 2.43 -5.19 9.49
C PHE A 146 1.92 -5.65 10.86
N ASP A 147 2.17 -4.90 11.94
CA ASP A 147 1.84 -5.32 13.31
C ASP A 147 0.32 -5.45 13.53
N LEU A 148 -0.47 -4.67 12.79
CA LEU A 148 -1.94 -4.73 12.77
C LEU A 148 -2.49 -5.43 11.52
N ALA A 149 -1.65 -6.13 10.75
CA ALA A 149 -2.10 -6.84 9.55
C ALA A 149 -3.04 -8.00 9.91
N SER A 150 -4.05 -8.19 9.06
CA SER A 150 -5.00 -9.30 9.18
C SER A 150 -4.73 -10.35 8.11
N VAL A 151 -5.13 -11.59 8.37
CA VAL A 151 -4.86 -12.77 7.52
C VAL A 151 -6.18 -13.48 7.23
N GLY A 152 -6.39 -13.89 5.98
CA GLY A 152 -7.53 -14.70 5.57
C GLY A 152 -8.64 -13.87 4.92
N VAL A 153 -9.78 -13.73 5.60
CA VAL A 153 -10.95 -13.04 5.04
C VAL A 153 -10.98 -11.60 5.56
N PRO A 154 -11.25 -10.59 4.71
CA PRO A 154 -11.51 -9.23 5.14
C PRO A 154 -12.57 -9.19 6.24
N THR A 155 -12.28 -8.51 7.34
CA THR A 155 -13.29 -8.17 8.36
C THR A 155 -13.50 -6.66 8.36
N SER A 156 -14.72 -6.22 8.64
CA SER A 156 -15.02 -4.80 8.85
C SER A 156 -14.27 -4.23 10.06
N GLU A 157 -13.97 -5.08 11.05
CA GLU A 157 -13.26 -4.69 12.28
C GLU A 157 -11.84 -4.17 12.04
N GLY A 158 -11.16 -4.68 11.00
CA GLY A 158 -9.80 -4.26 10.64
C GLY A 158 -9.69 -2.77 10.26
N HIS A 159 -10.80 -2.10 9.98
CA HIS A 159 -10.83 -0.68 9.62
C HIS A 159 -11.07 0.25 10.80
N HIS A 160 -11.49 -0.25 11.97
CA HIS A 160 -11.79 0.61 13.12
C HIS A 160 -10.54 1.34 13.64
N GLY A 161 -9.36 0.72 13.59
CA GLY A 161 -8.09 1.39 13.92
C GLY A 161 -7.63 2.40 12.87
N ARG A 162 -8.11 2.26 11.62
CA ARG A 162 -7.80 3.12 10.47
C ARG A 162 -8.46 4.50 10.60
N ARG A 163 -9.68 4.58 11.12
CA ARG A 163 -10.44 5.84 11.29
C ARG A 163 -9.74 6.84 12.22
N THR A 164 -8.94 6.35 13.18
CA THR A 164 -8.26 7.15 14.19
C THR A 164 -6.89 7.70 13.78
N GLY A 165 -6.27 7.22 12.70
CA GLY A 165 -4.89 7.58 12.36
C GLY A 165 -4.67 7.82 10.87
N THR A 166 -4.61 9.08 10.46
CA THR A 166 -4.23 9.54 9.10
C THR A 166 -5.30 9.42 8.00
N ARG A 167 -6.46 10.05 8.22
CA ARG A 167 -7.58 10.16 7.24
C ARG A 167 -7.17 10.72 5.87
N ARG A 168 -6.08 11.50 5.79
CA ARG A 168 -5.51 12.04 4.54
C ARG A 168 -5.26 10.98 3.47
N PHE A 169 -4.79 9.79 3.86
CA PHE A 169 -4.44 8.74 2.90
C PHE A 169 -5.50 7.64 2.77
N MET A 170 -6.58 7.72 3.54
CA MET A 170 -7.66 6.74 3.49
C MET A 170 -8.46 6.84 2.18
N ALA A 171 -8.87 5.70 1.61
CA ALA A 171 -9.79 5.67 0.47
C ALA A 171 -11.16 6.29 0.81
N ILE A 172 -11.84 6.87 -0.18
CA ILE A 172 -13.13 7.53 -0.04
C ILE A 172 -14.18 6.58 0.51
N ASP A 173 -14.26 5.35 0.00
CA ASP A 173 -15.22 4.34 0.49
C ASP A 173 -15.03 4.01 2.00
N LEU A 174 -13.85 4.29 2.57
CA LEU A 174 -13.55 4.04 3.99
C LEU A 174 -13.88 5.24 4.90
N LEU A 175 -14.21 6.40 4.33
CA LEU A 175 -14.67 7.59 5.06
C LEU A 175 -16.16 7.52 5.43
N GLU A 176 -16.94 6.68 4.73
CA GLU A 176 -18.37 6.53 4.98
C GLU A 176 -18.70 5.95 6.38
N LYS A 177 -19.91 6.22 6.89
CA LYS A 177 -20.34 5.76 8.22
C LYS A 177 -20.26 4.24 8.35
N GLU A 178 -20.73 3.53 7.34
CA GLU A 178 -20.67 2.07 7.25
C GLU A 178 -19.40 1.67 6.50
N THR A 179 -18.47 1.03 7.21
CA THR A 179 -17.19 0.67 6.59
C THR A 179 -17.34 -0.63 5.78
N PRO A 180 -17.05 -0.60 4.47
CA PRO A 180 -17.15 -1.79 3.63
C PRO A 180 -16.09 -2.83 3.98
N LEU A 181 -16.32 -4.07 3.54
CA LEU A 181 -15.26 -5.09 3.56
C LEU A 181 -14.05 -4.59 2.78
N HIS A 182 -12.86 -4.84 3.33
CA HIS A 182 -11.62 -4.40 2.72
C HIS A 182 -11.43 -4.98 1.31
N ARG A 183 -11.04 -4.12 0.37
CA ARG A 183 -10.73 -4.45 -1.02
C ARG A 183 -9.37 -3.86 -1.38
N GLU A 184 -8.61 -4.55 -2.23
CA GLU A 184 -7.26 -4.09 -2.60
C GLU A 184 -7.26 -2.71 -3.25
N ARG A 185 -8.32 -2.38 -4.02
CA ARG A 185 -8.45 -1.08 -4.68
C ARG A 185 -8.44 0.11 -3.71
N PHE A 186 -8.85 -0.09 -2.44
CA PHE A 186 -8.78 0.96 -1.42
C PHE A 186 -7.33 1.32 -1.10
N ASP A 187 -6.43 0.33 -1.11
CA ASP A 187 -5.01 0.56 -0.86
C ASP A 187 -4.33 1.18 -2.09
N TRP A 188 -4.75 0.83 -3.31
CA TRP A 188 -4.29 1.50 -4.53
C TRP A 188 -4.67 2.99 -4.57
N GLU A 189 -5.89 3.31 -4.15
CA GLU A 189 -6.33 4.71 -3.95
C GLU A 189 -5.51 5.41 -2.86
N SER A 190 -5.21 4.70 -1.77
CA SER A 190 -4.34 5.22 -0.70
C SER A 190 -2.92 5.50 -1.21
N PHE A 191 -2.33 4.62 -2.03
CA PHE A 191 -1.04 4.87 -2.69
C PHE A 191 -1.09 6.12 -3.57
N PHE A 192 -2.16 6.31 -4.35
CA PHE A 192 -2.35 7.53 -5.13
C PHE A 192 -2.33 8.79 -4.27
N TYR A 193 -3.02 8.79 -3.11
CA TYR A 193 -3.00 9.92 -2.19
C TYR A 193 -1.62 10.17 -1.57
N VAL A 194 -0.90 9.11 -1.19
CA VAL A 194 0.48 9.23 -0.68
C VAL A 194 1.41 9.83 -1.74
N ILE A 195 1.33 9.38 -2.99
CA ILE A 195 2.15 9.91 -4.09
C ILE A 195 1.82 11.39 -4.35
N CYS A 196 0.53 11.76 -4.36
CA CYS A 196 0.11 13.16 -4.48
C CYS A 196 0.67 14.03 -3.34
N TRP A 197 0.63 13.52 -2.11
CA TRP A 197 1.16 14.23 -0.95
C TRP A 197 2.67 14.42 -1.04
N ILE A 198 3.42 13.35 -1.34
CA ILE A 198 4.88 13.42 -1.53
C ILE A 198 5.22 14.43 -2.64
N GLY A 199 4.54 14.31 -3.78
CA GLY A 199 4.77 15.14 -4.96
C GLY A 199 4.56 16.63 -4.72
N THR A 200 3.73 17.00 -3.74
CA THR A 200 3.37 18.39 -3.43
C THR A 200 4.07 18.96 -2.19
N HIS A 201 4.49 18.10 -1.25
CA HIS A 201 5.03 18.50 0.06
C HIS A 201 6.52 18.23 0.22
N TYR A 202 7.19 17.56 -0.72
CA TYR A 202 8.62 17.26 -0.61
C TYR A 202 9.43 17.78 -1.78
N SER A 203 10.61 18.30 -1.48
CA SER A 203 11.61 18.72 -2.45
C SER A 203 13.00 18.35 -1.93
N ASN A 204 13.81 17.70 -2.77
CA ASN A 204 15.17 17.27 -2.43
C ASN A 204 15.27 16.50 -1.10
N GLY A 205 14.33 15.57 -0.86
CA GLY A 205 14.34 14.74 0.34
C GLY A 205 13.80 15.41 1.62
N VAL A 206 13.34 16.67 1.54
CA VAL A 206 12.92 17.48 2.68
C VAL A 206 11.48 17.95 2.50
N GLU A 207 10.73 17.95 3.59
CA GLU A 207 9.38 18.50 3.63
C GLU A 207 9.42 20.03 3.48
N ILE A 208 8.61 20.57 2.57
CA ILE A 208 8.49 22.00 2.31
C ILE A 208 7.20 22.56 2.92
N LYS A 209 7.23 23.83 3.33
CA LYS A 209 6.02 24.53 3.78
C LYS A 209 5.16 24.88 2.57
N THR A 210 3.96 24.33 2.50
CA THR A 210 2.99 24.58 1.43
C THR A 210 1.56 24.48 1.96
N ASN A 211 0.61 25.07 1.23
CA ASN A 211 -0.83 24.86 1.47
C ASN A 211 -1.45 23.90 0.44
N ALA A 212 -0.63 23.25 -0.39
CA ALA A 212 -1.08 22.24 -1.33
C ALA A 212 -1.90 21.16 -0.59
N LEU A 213 -3.06 20.80 -1.12
CA LEU A 213 -3.94 19.76 -0.53
C LEU A 213 -4.32 19.99 0.95
N LYS A 214 -4.20 21.22 1.50
CA LYS A 214 -4.56 21.55 2.89
C LYS A 214 -5.99 21.13 3.27
N THR A 215 -6.90 21.08 2.30
CA THR A 215 -8.28 20.61 2.54
C THR A 215 -8.36 19.15 2.97
N TRP A 216 -7.30 18.35 2.79
CA TRP A 216 -7.24 16.98 3.28
C TRP A 216 -7.05 16.87 4.81
N ASP A 217 -6.72 17.97 5.48
CA ASP A 217 -6.66 18.07 6.94
C ASP A 217 -8.03 18.29 7.60
N THR A 218 -9.10 18.38 6.83
CA THR A 218 -10.44 18.59 7.40
C THR A 218 -10.88 17.38 8.24
N ASP A 219 -11.56 17.67 9.36
CA ASP A 219 -12.17 16.66 10.20
C ASP A 219 -13.57 16.23 9.72
N ASP A 220 -14.12 16.93 8.72
CA ASP A 220 -15.42 16.64 8.12
C ASP A 220 -15.30 15.60 7.00
N ASP A 221 -15.82 14.39 7.24
CA ASP A 221 -15.70 13.26 6.31
C ASP A 221 -16.37 13.51 4.95
N GLY A 222 -17.46 14.30 4.92
CA GLY A 222 -18.16 14.68 3.69
C GLY A 222 -17.30 15.57 2.80
N THR A 223 -16.80 16.68 3.37
CA THR A 223 -15.85 17.59 2.70
C THR A 223 -14.61 16.85 2.25
N LEU A 224 -14.04 15.98 3.09
CA LEU A 224 -12.85 15.20 2.75
C LEU A 224 -13.11 14.28 1.55
N SER A 225 -14.25 13.60 1.53
CA SER A 225 -14.66 12.71 0.44
C SER A 225 -14.83 13.48 -0.87
N GLU A 226 -15.49 14.65 -0.84
CA GLU A 226 -15.70 15.48 -2.03
C GLU A 226 -14.38 15.99 -2.63
N VAL A 227 -13.49 16.56 -1.80
CA VAL A 227 -12.21 17.08 -2.31
C VAL A 227 -11.31 15.98 -2.84
N LYS A 228 -11.36 14.79 -2.21
CA LYS A 228 -10.64 13.60 -2.68
C LYS A 228 -11.20 13.05 -3.97
N GLN A 229 -12.51 12.94 -4.09
CA GLN A 229 -13.17 12.50 -5.32
C GLN A 229 -12.73 13.40 -6.48
N SER A 230 -12.84 14.71 -6.29
CA SER A 230 -12.39 15.74 -7.25
C SER A 230 -10.94 15.53 -7.72
N VAL A 231 -10.02 15.21 -6.80
CA VAL A 231 -8.61 14.96 -7.11
C VAL A 231 -8.42 13.59 -7.78
N LEU A 232 -9.12 12.56 -7.32
CA LEU A 232 -9.00 11.18 -7.80
C LEU A 232 -9.50 11.03 -9.24
N VAL A 233 -10.59 11.69 -9.63
CA VAL A 233 -11.10 11.65 -11.02
C VAL A 233 -10.55 12.77 -11.92
N GLY A 234 -9.82 13.73 -11.34
CA GLY A 234 -9.13 14.80 -12.06
C GLY A 234 -10.05 15.84 -12.73
N LEU A 235 -11.32 15.95 -12.31
CA LEU A 235 -12.31 16.82 -12.96
C LEU A 235 -12.34 18.26 -12.43
N ILE A 236 -11.93 18.49 -11.17
CA ILE A 236 -12.16 19.78 -10.47
C ILE A 236 -10.84 20.45 -10.02
N ARG A 237 -9.69 19.75 -10.12
CA ARG A 237 -8.35 20.28 -9.80
C ARG A 237 -7.39 20.24 -11.00
N PRO A 238 -7.65 20.99 -12.08
CA PRO A 238 -6.75 21.06 -13.23
C PRO A 238 -5.38 21.67 -12.87
N ASP A 239 -5.31 22.41 -11.77
CA ASP A 239 -4.09 22.99 -11.19
C ASP A 239 -3.26 21.97 -10.40
N LEU A 240 -3.70 20.73 -10.18
CA LEU A 240 -2.95 19.78 -9.37
C LEU A 240 -1.50 19.61 -9.86
N ALA A 241 -1.28 19.64 -11.17
CA ALA A 241 0.06 19.59 -11.78
C ALA A 241 0.95 20.76 -11.33
N THR A 242 0.39 21.94 -11.11
CA THR A 242 1.14 23.14 -10.71
C THR A 242 1.52 23.11 -9.23
N LEU A 243 0.85 22.30 -8.42
CA LEU A 243 1.20 22.07 -7.01
C LEU A 243 2.39 21.14 -6.82
N PHE A 244 2.72 20.30 -7.80
CA PHE A 244 3.84 19.38 -7.69
C PHE A 244 5.16 20.15 -7.69
N THR A 245 6.08 19.75 -6.82
CA THR A 245 7.44 20.30 -6.80
C THR A 245 8.17 19.91 -8.09
N ASP A 246 9.14 20.73 -8.52
CA ASP A 246 9.82 20.54 -9.80
C ASP A 246 10.39 19.13 -9.99
N PHE A 247 10.91 18.54 -8.92
CA PHE A 247 11.43 17.18 -8.89
C PHE A 247 10.37 16.11 -9.22
N TYR A 248 9.14 16.25 -8.71
CA TYR A 248 8.07 15.26 -8.89
C TYR A 248 7.12 15.56 -10.06
N LYS A 249 7.20 16.73 -10.70
CA LYS A 249 6.37 17.10 -11.86
C LYS A 249 6.28 16.01 -12.95
N PRO A 250 7.35 15.28 -13.33
CA PRO A 250 7.25 14.24 -14.34
C PRO A 250 6.33 13.07 -13.95
N LEU A 251 6.06 12.83 -12.66
CA LEU A 251 5.09 11.84 -12.19
C LEU A 251 3.66 12.21 -12.55
N PHE A 252 3.37 13.50 -12.73
CA PHE A 252 2.02 13.94 -13.01
C PHE A 252 1.50 13.32 -14.32
N LEU A 253 2.30 13.42 -15.39
CA LEU A 253 1.93 12.86 -16.70
C LEU A 253 2.09 11.34 -16.75
N SER A 254 3.14 10.79 -16.12
CA SER A 254 3.41 9.35 -16.21
C SER A 254 2.50 8.50 -15.33
N TRP A 255 2.13 8.96 -14.12
CA TRP A 255 1.37 8.15 -13.16
C TRP A 255 0.06 8.79 -12.72
N ILE A 256 0.04 10.08 -12.34
CA ILE A 256 -1.16 10.72 -11.77
C ILE A 256 -2.28 10.78 -12.80
N THR A 257 -2.04 11.32 -13.98
CA THR A 257 -3.06 11.46 -15.04
C THR A 257 -3.62 10.11 -15.51
N PRO A 258 -2.80 9.06 -15.75
CA PRO A 258 -3.34 7.74 -16.10
C PRO A 258 -4.14 7.09 -14.96
N ILE A 259 -3.69 7.20 -13.70
CA ILE A 259 -4.46 6.71 -12.54
C ILE A 259 -5.78 7.46 -12.42
N GLN A 260 -5.77 8.79 -12.57
CA GLN A 260 -7.00 9.60 -12.57
C GLN A 260 -7.97 9.17 -13.67
N THR A 261 -7.45 8.86 -14.86
CA THR A 261 -8.26 8.36 -15.97
C THR A 261 -8.89 7.01 -15.63
N MET A 262 -8.12 6.08 -15.05
CA MET A 262 -8.61 4.79 -14.60
C MET A 262 -9.77 4.93 -13.60
N PHE A 263 -9.64 5.80 -12.60
CA PHE A 263 -10.69 6.04 -11.60
C PHE A 263 -11.86 6.86 -12.16
N ARG A 264 -11.63 7.79 -13.08
CA ARG A 264 -12.69 8.56 -13.74
C ARG A 264 -13.59 7.68 -14.59
N ASP A 265 -13.00 6.76 -15.35
CA ASP A 265 -13.77 5.82 -16.16
C ASP A 265 -14.60 4.89 -15.26
N ALA A 266 -14.03 4.49 -14.13
CA ALA A 266 -14.72 3.71 -13.10
C ALA A 266 -15.92 4.47 -12.48
N ASP A 267 -15.72 5.74 -12.15
CA ASP A 267 -16.77 6.62 -11.61
C ASP A 267 -17.90 6.83 -12.63
N ALA A 268 -17.56 7.06 -13.89
CA ALA A 268 -18.54 7.16 -14.97
C ALA A 268 -19.34 5.86 -15.16
N ALA A 269 -18.68 4.70 -15.12
CA ALA A 269 -19.33 3.39 -15.19
C ALA A 269 -20.30 3.17 -14.02
N LYS A 270 -19.88 3.52 -12.79
CA LYS A 270 -20.73 3.45 -11.60
C LYS A 270 -21.93 4.41 -11.70
N GLY A 271 -21.71 5.63 -12.18
CA GLY A 271 -22.77 6.60 -12.44
C GLY A 271 -23.81 6.10 -13.45
N GLN A 272 -23.36 5.53 -14.57
CA GLN A 272 -24.21 4.96 -15.61
C GLN A 272 -25.02 3.76 -15.08
N PHE A 273 -24.41 2.91 -14.25
CA PHE A 273 -25.09 1.79 -13.63
C PHE A 273 -26.23 2.27 -12.70
N ARG A 274 -25.97 3.29 -11.88
CA ARG A 274 -26.97 3.85 -10.93
C ARG A 274 -28.23 4.40 -11.60
N VAL A 275 -28.11 4.91 -12.83
CA VAL A 275 -29.26 5.46 -13.59
C VAL A 275 -29.95 4.41 -14.47
N THR A 276 -29.44 3.17 -14.50
CA THR A 276 -30.03 2.10 -15.31
C THR A 276 -31.33 1.59 -14.69
N LYS A 277 -32.41 1.55 -15.49
CA LYS A 277 -33.74 1.14 -15.03
C LYS A 277 -33.72 -0.31 -14.53
N ASN A 278 -34.26 -0.54 -13.34
CA ASN A 278 -34.31 -1.84 -12.64
C ASN A 278 -32.93 -2.43 -12.29
N ALA A 279 -31.85 -1.64 -12.30
CA ALA A 279 -30.56 -2.11 -11.83
C ALA A 279 -30.62 -2.41 -10.32
N ASN A 280 -30.25 -3.63 -9.93
CA ASN A 280 -30.05 -3.97 -8.53
C ASN A 280 -28.63 -3.51 -8.14
N PRO A 281 -28.44 -2.68 -7.11
CA PRO A 281 -27.12 -2.23 -6.66
C PRO A 281 -26.09 -3.35 -6.50
N LYS A 282 -26.54 -4.57 -6.17
CA LYS A 282 -25.67 -5.74 -5.99
C LYS A 282 -25.08 -6.31 -7.28
N ASP A 283 -25.61 -5.93 -8.44
CA ASP A 283 -25.14 -6.44 -9.73
C ASP A 283 -23.94 -5.66 -10.27
N PHE A 284 -23.60 -4.52 -9.65
CA PHE A 284 -22.39 -3.78 -9.97
C PHE A 284 -21.17 -4.47 -9.38
N ASP A 285 -20.12 -4.65 -10.18
CA ASP A 285 -18.84 -5.12 -9.69
C ASP A 285 -18.12 -4.00 -8.91
N ASP A 286 -18.43 -3.89 -7.62
CA ASP A 286 -17.75 -2.96 -6.72
C ASP A 286 -16.30 -3.38 -6.37
N GLU A 287 -15.89 -4.62 -6.68
CA GLU A 287 -14.52 -5.09 -6.43
C GLU A 287 -13.55 -4.41 -7.40
N THR A 288 -13.92 -4.33 -8.68
CA THR A 288 -13.10 -3.74 -9.74
C THR A 288 -13.66 -2.43 -10.29
N LEU A 289 -14.74 -1.92 -9.69
CA LEU A 289 -15.53 -0.79 -10.16
C LEU A 289 -15.92 -0.93 -11.64
N GLY A 290 -16.58 -2.04 -11.96
CA GLY A 290 -17.04 -2.36 -13.32
C GLY A 290 -15.93 -2.75 -14.30
N GLY A 291 -14.82 -3.33 -13.82
CA GLY A 291 -13.67 -3.75 -14.64
C GLY A 291 -12.69 -2.62 -14.97
N HIS A 292 -12.85 -1.45 -14.34
CA HIS A 292 -12.03 -0.28 -14.62
C HIS A 292 -10.79 -0.20 -13.73
N VAL A 293 -10.91 -0.54 -12.45
CA VAL A 293 -9.81 -0.50 -11.47
C VAL A 293 -9.32 -1.92 -11.21
N ILE A 294 -8.32 -2.34 -11.97
CA ILE A 294 -7.73 -3.69 -11.91
C ILE A 294 -6.20 -3.63 -11.87
N TRP A 295 -5.59 -4.67 -11.32
CA TRP A 295 -4.14 -4.76 -11.13
C TRP A 295 -3.34 -4.52 -12.41
N ASP A 296 -3.70 -5.18 -13.51
CA ASP A 296 -2.93 -5.09 -14.77
C ASP A 296 -2.87 -3.64 -15.28
N LYS A 297 -3.98 -2.90 -15.21
CA LYS A 297 -4.01 -1.48 -15.60
C LYS A 297 -3.16 -0.62 -14.69
N LEU A 298 -3.25 -0.81 -13.37
CA LEU A 298 -2.43 -0.08 -12.41
C LEU A 298 -0.95 -0.36 -12.62
N TRP A 299 -0.58 -1.62 -12.80
CA TRP A 299 0.80 -2.04 -12.99
C TRP A 299 1.38 -1.52 -14.30
N ASP A 300 0.62 -1.54 -15.39
CA ASP A 300 1.03 -0.97 -16.68
C ASP A 300 1.29 0.54 -16.58
N ILE A 301 0.55 1.26 -15.72
CA ILE A 301 0.82 2.68 -15.43
C ILE A 301 2.13 2.83 -14.65
N LEU A 302 2.29 2.07 -13.57
CA LEU A 302 3.46 2.19 -12.70
C LEU A 302 4.75 1.72 -13.40
N ALA A 303 4.66 0.85 -14.39
CA ALA A 303 5.79 0.34 -15.16
C ALA A 303 6.38 1.32 -16.19
N GLN A 304 5.77 2.49 -16.38
CA GLN A 304 6.27 3.59 -17.24
C GLN A 304 7.39 4.40 -16.58
#